data_AF-A0A7V5I759-F1
#
_entry.id   AF-A0A7V5I759-F1
#
_cell.length_a   1.000
_cell.length_b   1.000
_cell.length_c   1.000
_cell.angle_alpha   90.00
_cell.angle_beta   90.00
_cell.angle_gamma   90.00
#
_symmetry.space_group_name_H-M   'P 1'
#
loop_
_entity.id
_entity.type
_entity.pdbx_description
1 polymer ?
#
loop_
_entity_poly.entity_id
_entity_poly.type
_entity_poly.pdbx_seq_one_letter_code
_entity_poly.pdbx_strand_id
1 'polypeptide(L)'
;SGAQSRSSASSAACAQAGDQRGACGGGVLASPFQIADPTRTVHMGDLPADCKTTPPEVWICKWVDYTSKYGVGYQLSNGDYGVYFNDATKIMLHAGGDASAIEYVERKRLAFGSYDDWQIFTWNDHRESLRKKVTLLRHFRQHLDEHQPPGQEPPVAQGTVPGSAGAAAAVQRPIYLKRWMRTRHAMIFRLSNRVIQVDFFDTTQLVLSAGHGIVTYRDKLGRRIQLRLHAIPNCPELVKRLRYLRDILGHLTQQQQQQQQQPVPPAQV
;
A
#
# COMPACT_ATOMS: atom_id res chain seq x y z
N SER A 1 10.84 75.91 -4.57
CA SER A 1 9.53 76.57 -4.43
C SER A 1 8.53 75.51 -3.97
N GLY A 2 7.79 75.65 -2.87
CA GLY A 2 7.87 76.67 -1.80
C GLY A 2 6.71 76.55 -0.80
N ALA A 3 7.01 76.65 0.51
CA ALA A 3 6.09 76.71 1.68
C ALA A 3 5.12 75.50 1.87
N GLN A 4 4.70 75.02 3.06
CA GLN A 4 4.46 75.59 4.41
C GLN A 4 3.25 76.56 4.49
N SER A 5 2.42 76.62 5.55
CA SER A 5 2.10 75.72 6.69
C SER A 5 0.91 76.32 7.49
N ARG A 6 0.40 75.62 8.53
CA ARG A 6 -0.54 76.11 9.60
C ARG A 6 -2.01 76.34 9.18
N SER A 7 -3.05 76.33 10.03
CA SER A 7 -3.34 75.75 11.39
C SER A 7 -4.88 75.89 11.64
N SER A 8 -5.56 75.77 12.79
CA SER A 8 -5.26 75.57 14.23
C SER A 8 -6.57 75.30 15.03
N ALA A 9 -6.52 74.50 16.11
CA ALA A 9 -7.56 74.36 17.19
C ALA A 9 -8.92 73.71 16.74
N SER A 10 -9.83 73.21 17.59
CA SER A 10 -10.00 73.04 19.06
C SER A 10 -11.08 71.94 19.33
N SER A 11 -11.61 71.55 20.51
CA SER A 11 -11.44 71.81 21.96
C SER A 11 -12.26 70.79 22.79
N ALA A 12 -11.91 70.57 24.09
CA ALA A 12 -12.67 69.85 25.15
C ALA A 12 -12.90 68.32 24.98
N ALA A 13 -12.62 67.40 25.93
CA ALA A 13 -12.90 67.28 27.39
C ALA A 13 -14.34 66.76 27.68
N CYS A 14 -14.63 65.87 28.66
CA CYS A 14 -13.86 65.15 29.72
C CYS A 14 -14.67 63.86 30.13
N ALA A 15 -14.43 63.01 31.16
CA ALA A 15 -13.48 62.89 32.28
C ALA A 15 -13.44 61.44 32.87
N GLN A 16 -12.48 61.15 33.77
CA GLN A 16 -12.50 60.14 34.88
C GLN A 16 -12.65 58.62 34.56
N ALA A 17 -12.46 57.66 35.49
CA ALA A 17 -11.34 57.40 36.44
C ALA A 17 -11.52 56.04 37.19
N GLY A 18 -10.47 55.19 37.27
CA GLY A 18 -10.41 53.96 38.11
C GLY A 18 -11.31 52.78 37.68
N ASP A 19 -11.27 51.59 38.30
CA ASP A 19 -10.18 50.92 39.05
C ASP A 19 -10.35 49.36 39.01
N GLN A 20 -9.24 48.65 39.28
CA GLN A 20 -9.03 47.24 39.68
C GLN A 20 -10.13 46.12 39.65
N ARG A 21 -9.69 44.96 39.12
CA ARG A 21 -9.93 43.54 39.54
C ARG A 21 -11.36 42.95 39.47
N GLY A 22 -11.48 41.73 38.91
CA GLY A 22 -12.54 40.80 39.32
C GLY A 22 -12.78 39.53 38.49
N ALA A 23 -12.66 38.38 39.16
CA ALA A 23 -13.40 37.12 39.00
C ALA A 23 -13.70 36.49 37.60
N CYS A 24 -13.14 35.30 37.46
CA CYS A 24 -13.42 34.23 36.49
C CYS A 24 -14.90 33.75 36.37
N GLY A 25 -15.30 33.42 35.14
CA GLY A 25 -16.08 32.20 34.81
C GLY A 25 -17.62 32.28 34.76
N GLY A 26 -18.25 31.81 33.67
CA GLY A 26 -19.73 31.78 33.60
C GLY A 26 -20.52 31.33 32.35
N GLY A 27 -19.95 30.59 31.37
CA GLY A 27 -20.73 29.72 30.46
C GLY A 27 -21.52 30.30 29.26
N VAL A 28 -22.31 29.41 28.65
CA VAL A 28 -23.33 29.57 27.57
C VAL A 28 -22.84 29.73 26.10
N LEU A 29 -22.95 28.60 25.37
CA LEU A 29 -23.43 28.41 24.00
C LEU A 29 -23.32 29.54 22.94
N ALA A 30 -22.49 29.33 21.92
CA ALA A 30 -22.88 29.49 20.50
C ALA A 30 -21.88 28.82 19.55
N SER A 31 -22.39 28.12 18.53
CA SER A 31 -21.73 28.02 17.21
C SER A 31 -22.54 28.85 16.23
N PRO A 32 -21.89 29.43 15.21
CA PRO A 32 -22.25 28.98 13.87
C PRO A 32 -21.07 28.79 12.92
N PHE A 33 -21.37 28.16 11.79
CA PHE A 33 -20.52 28.00 10.61
C PHE A 33 -19.80 29.29 10.23
N GLN A 34 -18.48 29.22 10.02
CA GLN A 34 -17.79 30.09 9.08
C GLN A 34 -17.62 29.36 7.74
N ILE A 35 -18.14 29.97 6.67
CA ILE A 35 -17.97 29.49 5.30
C ILE A 35 -16.56 29.88 4.85
N ALA A 36 -15.77 28.91 4.38
CA ALA A 36 -14.45 29.19 3.84
C ALA A 36 -14.54 29.83 2.43
N ASP A 37 -13.74 30.87 2.21
CA ASP A 37 -13.62 31.61 0.95
C ASP A 37 -13.23 30.69 -0.22
N PRO A 38 -13.98 30.67 -1.35
CA PRO A 38 -13.71 29.80 -2.49
C PRO A 38 -12.47 30.21 -3.32
N THR A 39 -11.77 31.29 -2.98
CA THR A 39 -10.77 31.96 -3.85
C THR A 39 -9.31 31.74 -3.43
N ARG A 40 -9.03 30.88 -2.43
CA ARG A 40 -7.65 30.57 -2.02
C ARG A 40 -6.99 29.52 -2.91
N THR A 41 -6.20 29.99 -3.89
CA THR A 41 -5.18 29.18 -4.59
C THR A 41 -4.15 28.66 -3.58
N VAL A 42 -4.23 27.37 -3.23
CA VAL A 42 -3.32 26.75 -2.26
C VAL A 42 -1.96 26.52 -2.92
N HIS A 43 -0.95 27.30 -2.53
CA HIS A 43 0.42 27.07 -2.95
C HIS A 43 0.99 25.77 -2.33
N MET A 44 1.82 25.08 -3.10
CA MET A 44 2.37 23.75 -2.78
C MET A 44 3.52 23.84 -1.75
N GLY A 45 3.23 24.33 -0.54
CA GLY A 45 4.20 24.51 0.55
C GLY A 45 3.67 24.22 1.97
N ASP A 46 2.42 24.58 2.26
CA ASP A 46 1.90 24.58 3.64
C ASP A 46 1.32 23.21 4.09
N LEU A 47 2.18 22.19 4.16
CA LEU A 47 1.86 20.88 4.76
C LEU A 47 2.73 20.65 6.01
N PRO A 48 2.14 20.38 7.20
CA PRO A 48 2.89 20.30 8.45
C PRO A 48 3.86 19.11 8.48
N ALA A 49 5.12 19.40 8.85
CA ALA A 49 6.27 18.52 8.67
C ALA A 49 6.42 17.39 9.72
N ASP A 50 5.34 16.66 10.04
CA ASP A 50 5.38 15.41 10.82
C ASP A 50 5.05 14.16 9.97
N CYS A 51 5.26 14.26 8.66
CA CYS A 51 5.18 13.14 7.70
C CYS A 51 6.41 12.21 7.80
N LYS A 52 6.64 11.64 8.99
CA LYS A 52 7.74 10.70 9.27
C LYS A 52 7.64 9.42 8.44
N THR A 53 8.27 9.45 7.26
CA THR A 53 9.04 8.35 6.67
C THR A 53 8.43 6.94 6.81
N THR A 54 7.16 6.77 6.46
CA THR A 54 6.67 5.46 6.04
C THR A 54 7.46 5.03 4.80
N PRO A 55 8.20 3.91 4.81
CA PRO A 55 8.92 3.46 3.62
C PRO A 55 7.91 3.21 2.48
N PRO A 56 8.30 3.44 1.21
CA PRO A 56 7.39 3.28 0.09
C PRO A 56 6.89 1.84 0.03
N GLU A 57 5.59 1.68 0.22
CA GLU A 57 4.97 0.38 0.48
C GLU A 57 5.02 -0.49 -0.78
N VAL A 58 5.46 -1.74 -0.66
CA VAL A 58 5.67 -2.58 -1.84
C VAL A 58 4.35 -3.17 -2.35
N TRP A 59 4.07 -2.98 -3.64
CA TRP A 59 2.92 -3.50 -4.39
C TRP A 59 3.37 -4.26 -5.64
N ILE A 60 2.46 -4.91 -6.37
CA ILE A 60 2.76 -5.61 -7.64
C ILE A 60 2.67 -4.62 -8.81
N CYS A 61 3.79 -4.38 -9.51
CA CYS A 61 3.81 -3.56 -10.73
C CYS A 61 3.32 -4.36 -11.94
N LYS A 62 3.90 -5.55 -12.16
CA LYS A 62 3.56 -6.44 -13.29
C LYS A 62 3.16 -7.81 -12.78
N TRP A 63 2.24 -8.48 -13.46
CA TRP A 63 1.92 -9.89 -13.22
C TRP A 63 1.52 -10.59 -14.52
N VAL A 64 1.63 -11.91 -14.53
CA VAL A 64 1.18 -12.76 -15.64
C VAL A 64 0.52 -14.03 -15.11
N ASP A 65 -0.63 -14.37 -15.70
CA ASP A 65 -1.47 -15.50 -15.31
C ASP A 65 -1.20 -16.72 -16.21
N TYR A 66 -0.38 -17.65 -15.71
CA TYR A 66 -0.16 -18.98 -16.29
C TYR A 66 -0.73 -20.08 -15.38
N THR A 67 -1.83 -19.79 -14.67
CA THR A 67 -2.42 -20.69 -13.66
C THR A 67 -2.99 -21.98 -14.24
N SER A 68 -3.23 -22.04 -15.56
CA SER A 68 -3.60 -23.26 -16.28
C SER A 68 -2.50 -24.32 -16.34
N LYS A 69 -1.23 -23.97 -16.04
CA LYS A 69 -0.08 -24.91 -16.05
C LYS A 69 0.84 -24.79 -14.84
N TYR A 70 1.15 -23.57 -14.40
CA TYR A 70 2.25 -23.33 -13.44
C TYR A 70 1.83 -22.47 -12.24
N GLY A 71 1.17 -21.34 -12.48
CA GLY A 71 0.85 -20.36 -11.44
C GLY A 71 0.87 -18.91 -11.94
N VAL A 72 1.03 -17.96 -10.99
CA VAL A 72 1.10 -16.52 -11.26
C VAL A 72 2.54 -16.03 -11.06
N GLY A 73 3.15 -15.47 -12.11
CA GLY A 73 4.40 -14.71 -12.01
C GLY A 73 4.13 -13.23 -11.73
N TYR A 74 4.99 -12.57 -10.98
CA TYR A 74 4.85 -11.14 -10.65
C TYR A 74 6.20 -10.42 -10.47
N GLN A 75 6.17 -9.10 -10.65
CA GLN A 75 7.25 -8.15 -10.31
C GLN A 75 6.73 -7.11 -9.33
N LEU A 76 7.49 -6.83 -8.27
CA LEU A 76 7.16 -5.90 -7.20
C LEU A 76 7.77 -4.51 -7.42
N SER A 77 7.23 -3.49 -6.75
CA SER A 77 7.64 -2.09 -6.91
C SER A 77 9.03 -1.74 -6.37
N ASN A 78 9.66 -2.63 -5.60
CA ASN A 78 11.07 -2.58 -5.21
C ASN A 78 12.02 -3.28 -6.22
N GLY A 79 11.48 -3.91 -7.27
CA GLY A 79 12.25 -4.62 -8.31
C GLY A 79 12.34 -6.13 -8.12
N ASP A 80 11.86 -6.69 -7.01
CA ASP A 80 11.87 -8.14 -6.78
C ASP A 80 10.91 -8.86 -7.74
N TYR A 81 11.24 -10.10 -8.10
CA TYR A 81 10.36 -10.99 -8.87
C TYR A 81 9.89 -12.14 -8.00
N GLY A 82 8.75 -12.73 -8.34
CA GLY A 82 8.33 -13.97 -7.73
C GLY A 82 7.32 -14.76 -8.54
N VAL A 83 7.12 -16.01 -8.14
CA VAL A 83 6.11 -16.91 -8.70
C VAL A 83 5.35 -17.57 -7.56
N TYR A 84 4.03 -17.47 -7.62
CA TYR A 84 3.12 -18.28 -6.80
C TYR A 84 2.69 -19.49 -7.62
N PHE A 85 3.13 -20.68 -7.24
CA PHE A 85 2.83 -21.92 -7.97
C PHE A 85 1.46 -22.50 -7.59
N ASN A 86 0.91 -23.33 -8.47
CA ASN A 86 -0.39 -24.01 -8.26
C ASN A 86 -0.40 -24.96 -7.05
N ASP A 87 0.75 -25.48 -6.63
CA ASP A 87 0.92 -26.26 -5.38
C ASP A 87 0.94 -25.39 -4.11
N ALA A 88 0.61 -24.09 -4.24
CA ALA A 88 0.67 -23.06 -3.22
C ALA A 88 2.07 -22.74 -2.65
N THR A 89 3.14 -23.29 -3.23
CA THR A 89 4.51 -22.88 -2.92
C THR A 89 4.86 -21.56 -3.62
N LYS A 90 5.88 -20.86 -3.12
CA LYS A 90 6.31 -19.56 -3.63
C LYS A 90 7.81 -19.55 -3.83
N ILE A 91 8.28 -18.84 -4.85
CA ILE A 91 9.70 -18.54 -5.05
C ILE A 91 9.86 -17.04 -5.30
N MET A 92 10.89 -16.42 -4.73
CA MET A 92 11.17 -14.98 -4.79
C MET A 92 12.63 -14.78 -5.19
N LEU A 93 12.88 -13.74 -5.98
CA LEU A 93 14.20 -13.30 -6.43
C LEU A 93 14.39 -11.84 -6.03
N HIS A 94 15.41 -11.57 -5.23
CA HIS A 94 15.77 -10.20 -4.82
C HIS A 94 16.31 -9.37 -5.99
N ALA A 95 16.04 -8.06 -5.98
CA ALA A 95 16.52 -7.09 -6.97
C ALA A 95 18.07 -6.94 -6.98
N GLY A 96 18.76 -7.82 -7.71
CA GLY A 96 20.23 -7.86 -7.81
C GLY A 96 20.77 -8.76 -8.94
N GLY A 97 19.90 -9.23 -9.84
CA GLY A 97 20.29 -10.07 -10.98
C GLY A 97 20.69 -11.50 -10.59
N ASP A 98 21.74 -12.00 -11.23
CA ASP A 98 22.05 -13.44 -11.25
C ASP A 98 22.97 -13.88 -10.09
N ALA A 99 23.42 -12.91 -9.28
CA ALA A 99 24.07 -13.13 -7.98
C ALA A 99 23.08 -13.04 -6.79
N SER A 100 21.82 -12.68 -7.03
CA SER A 100 20.82 -12.58 -5.96
C SER A 100 20.52 -13.91 -5.28
N ALA A 101 20.25 -13.83 -3.97
CA ALA A 101 19.58 -14.90 -3.26
C ALA A 101 18.19 -15.18 -3.86
N ILE A 102 17.85 -16.46 -3.95
CA ILE A 102 16.51 -16.96 -4.25
C ILE A 102 15.94 -17.49 -2.94
N GLU A 103 14.74 -17.04 -2.59
CA GLU A 103 14.00 -17.57 -1.45
C GLU A 103 12.85 -18.45 -1.93
N TYR A 104 12.56 -19.52 -1.20
CA TYR A 104 11.46 -20.45 -1.46
C TYR A 104 10.66 -20.69 -0.18
N VAL A 105 9.34 -20.65 -0.31
CA VAL A 105 8.40 -20.80 0.81
C VAL A 105 7.36 -21.86 0.50
N GLU A 106 7.31 -22.89 1.34
CA GLU A 106 6.43 -24.05 1.22
C GLU A 106 5.59 -24.23 2.50
N ARG A 107 4.26 -24.25 2.37
CA ARG A 107 3.39 -24.38 3.55
C ARG A 107 3.15 -25.84 3.90
N LYS A 108 3.90 -26.36 4.87
CA LYS A 108 3.76 -27.72 5.37
C LYS A 108 2.61 -27.81 6.38
N ARG A 109 1.71 -28.77 6.17
CA ARG A 109 0.66 -29.14 7.12
C ARG A 109 1.15 -30.32 7.97
N LEU A 110 0.91 -30.25 9.27
CA LEU A 110 1.16 -31.32 10.25
C LEU A 110 -0.17 -31.65 10.93
N ALA A 111 -0.23 -32.79 11.64
CA ALA A 111 -1.44 -33.20 12.36
C ALA A 111 -1.97 -32.13 13.35
N PHE A 112 -1.06 -31.33 13.93
CA PHE A 112 -1.37 -30.31 14.95
C PHE A 112 -1.17 -28.87 14.46
N GLY A 113 -1.14 -28.62 13.13
CA GLY A 113 -1.09 -27.26 12.60
C GLY A 113 -0.49 -27.12 11.21
N SER A 114 0.02 -25.92 10.90
CA SER A 114 0.75 -25.68 9.65
C SER A 114 1.79 -24.59 9.82
N TYR A 115 2.99 -24.81 9.30
CA TYR A 115 4.07 -23.83 9.28
C TYR A 115 4.48 -23.53 7.83
N ASP A 116 5.05 -22.35 7.62
CA ASP A 116 5.70 -22.02 6.36
C ASP A 116 7.18 -22.39 6.50
N ASP A 117 7.66 -23.33 5.69
CA ASP A 117 9.06 -23.75 5.57
C ASP A 117 9.81 -22.79 4.63
N TRP A 118 10.99 -22.33 5.04
CA TRP A 118 11.77 -21.30 4.33
C TRP A 118 13.13 -21.86 3.93
N GLN A 119 13.47 -21.74 2.65
CA GLN A 119 14.74 -22.18 2.09
C GLN A 119 15.33 -21.03 1.27
N ILE A 120 16.60 -20.69 1.52
CA ILE A 120 17.36 -19.65 0.81
C ILE A 120 18.50 -20.33 0.07
N PHE A 121 18.66 -20.02 -1.22
CA PHE A 121 19.63 -20.66 -2.11
C PHE A 121 19.99 -19.72 -3.29
N THR A 122 20.72 -20.20 -4.31
CA THR A 122 21.14 -19.37 -5.47
C THR A 122 20.73 -20.01 -6.81
N TRP A 123 20.96 -19.30 -7.92
CA TRP A 123 20.70 -19.84 -9.26
C TRP A 123 21.44 -21.14 -9.57
N ASN A 124 22.64 -21.33 -9.01
CA ASN A 124 23.52 -22.46 -9.31
C ASN A 124 23.50 -23.51 -8.18
N ASP A 125 23.51 -23.08 -6.92
CA ASP A 125 23.31 -23.95 -5.77
C ASP A 125 21.82 -23.99 -5.40
N HIS A 126 21.13 -25.08 -5.77
CA HIS A 126 19.75 -25.37 -5.38
C HIS A 126 19.45 -26.87 -5.45
N ARG A 127 18.46 -27.33 -4.68
CA ARG A 127 18.00 -28.74 -4.68
C ARG A 127 17.41 -29.13 -6.04
N GLU A 128 17.73 -30.33 -6.54
CA GLU A 128 17.25 -30.81 -7.84
C GLU A 128 15.72 -30.78 -8.00
N SER A 129 14.99 -31.06 -6.92
CA SER A 129 13.52 -30.99 -6.87
C SER A 129 12.96 -29.59 -7.17
N LEU A 130 13.74 -28.53 -6.90
CA LEU A 130 13.39 -27.14 -7.19
C LEU A 130 13.84 -26.67 -8.58
N ARG A 131 14.69 -27.43 -9.29
CA ARG A 131 15.25 -27.04 -10.60
C ARG A 131 14.19 -26.59 -11.61
N LYS A 132 13.06 -27.31 -11.70
CA LYS A 132 11.91 -26.93 -12.54
C LYS A 132 11.29 -25.58 -12.14
N LYS A 133 11.20 -25.29 -10.84
CA LYS A 133 10.67 -24.02 -10.30
C LYS A 133 11.63 -22.86 -10.56
N VAL A 134 12.94 -23.09 -10.45
CA VAL A 134 14.00 -22.11 -10.78
C VAL A 134 14.03 -21.80 -12.28
N THR A 135 13.90 -22.80 -13.15
CA THR A 135 13.76 -22.58 -14.61
C THR A 135 12.50 -21.77 -14.95
N LEU A 136 11.36 -22.08 -14.33
CA LEU A 136 10.14 -21.29 -14.51
C LEU A 136 10.30 -19.84 -14.04
N LEU A 137 10.91 -19.60 -12.88
CA LEU A 137 11.23 -18.25 -12.38
C LEU A 137 12.05 -17.43 -13.39
N ARG A 138 13.04 -18.06 -14.07
CA ARG A 138 13.82 -17.39 -15.13
C ARG A 138 12.93 -16.96 -16.31
N HIS A 139 12.06 -17.85 -16.80
CA HIS A 139 11.13 -17.52 -17.88
C HIS A 139 10.10 -16.45 -17.47
N PHE A 140 9.58 -16.50 -16.24
CA PHE A 140 8.66 -15.48 -15.73
C PHE A 140 9.33 -14.10 -15.63
N ARG A 141 10.58 -14.02 -15.13
CA ARG A 141 11.36 -12.77 -15.11
C ARG A 141 11.54 -12.21 -16.52
N GLN A 142 12.12 -13.01 -17.42
CA GLN A 142 12.35 -12.60 -18.82
C GLN A 142 11.06 -12.07 -19.48
N HIS A 143 9.96 -12.82 -19.36
CA HIS A 143 8.68 -12.43 -19.96
C HIS A 143 8.12 -11.12 -19.38
N LEU A 144 8.22 -10.91 -18.06
CA LEU A 144 7.79 -9.68 -17.40
C LEU A 144 8.69 -8.47 -17.75
N ASP A 145 9.96 -8.70 -18.08
CA ASP A 145 10.89 -7.66 -18.53
C ASP A 145 10.60 -7.26 -19.99
N GLU A 146 10.41 -8.24 -20.88
CA GLU A 146 10.02 -8.04 -22.29
C GLU A 146 8.67 -7.32 -22.44
N HIS A 147 7.66 -7.70 -21.64
CA HIS A 147 6.27 -7.26 -21.81
C HIS A 147 5.89 -6.09 -20.91
N GLN A 148 6.79 -5.11 -20.73
CA GLN A 148 6.51 -3.93 -19.90
C GLN A 148 5.42 -3.05 -20.54
N PRO A 149 4.27 -2.83 -19.88
CA PRO A 149 3.22 -1.98 -20.41
C PRO A 149 3.69 -0.50 -20.43
N PRO A 150 3.49 0.23 -21.54
CA PRO A 150 3.92 1.62 -21.65
C PRO A 150 3.20 2.50 -20.61
N GLY A 151 3.93 3.43 -20.00
CA GLY A 151 3.39 4.29 -18.94
C GLY A 151 3.22 3.61 -17.57
N GLN A 152 3.89 2.47 -17.31
CA GLN A 152 4.30 2.15 -15.95
C GLN A 152 5.65 2.79 -15.65
N GLU A 153 5.67 3.65 -14.63
CA GLU A 153 6.89 4.00 -13.87
C GLU A 153 7.72 2.74 -13.63
N PRO A 154 9.05 2.75 -13.86
CA PRO A 154 9.89 1.63 -13.48
C PRO A 154 9.76 1.38 -11.96
N PRO A 155 10.02 0.14 -11.48
CA PRO A 155 10.21 -0.08 -10.05
C PRO A 155 11.21 0.94 -9.54
N VAL A 156 10.89 1.62 -8.43
CA VAL A 156 11.87 2.49 -7.77
C VAL A 156 12.88 1.56 -7.14
N ALA A 157 13.94 1.25 -7.90
CA ALA A 157 15.13 0.65 -7.38
C ALA A 157 15.59 1.53 -6.23
N GLN A 158 15.39 1.05 -5.00
CA GLN A 158 15.85 1.73 -3.81
C GLN A 158 17.37 1.61 -3.82
N GLY A 159 18.03 2.55 -4.51
CA GLY A 159 19.47 2.64 -4.58
C GLY A 159 20.02 2.58 -3.16
N THR A 160 20.79 1.54 -2.88
CA THR A 160 21.09 1.07 -1.53
C THR A 160 21.66 2.20 -0.69
N VAL A 161 20.83 2.84 0.15
CA VAL A 161 21.23 4.00 0.94
C VAL A 161 22.26 3.53 1.98
N PRO A 162 23.56 3.89 1.84
CA PRO A 162 24.60 3.36 2.71
C PRO A 162 24.65 4.23 3.98
N GLY A 163 23.57 4.19 4.77
CA GLY A 163 23.20 5.28 5.66
C GLY A 163 22.30 4.96 6.85
N SER A 164 22.30 3.71 7.36
CA SER A 164 21.66 3.39 8.65
C SER A 164 22.35 2.25 9.43
N ALA A 165 23.68 2.24 9.46
CA ALA A 165 24.41 1.47 10.46
C ALA A 165 24.08 2.01 11.87
N GLY A 166 23.34 1.26 12.68
CA GLY A 166 22.99 1.68 14.05
C GLY A 166 21.74 1.03 14.67
N ALA A 167 20.85 0.43 13.87
CA ALA A 167 19.75 -0.39 14.37
C ALA A 167 19.99 -1.87 14.01
N ALA A 168 19.66 -2.78 14.92
CA ALA A 168 19.87 -4.21 14.70
C ALA A 168 19.15 -4.67 13.41
N ALA A 169 19.88 -5.37 12.54
CA ALA A 169 19.37 -5.89 11.27
C ALA A 169 18.40 -7.07 11.50
N ALA A 170 17.22 -6.76 12.04
CA ALA A 170 16.09 -7.66 12.07
C ALA A 170 15.81 -8.10 10.64
N VAL A 171 15.97 -9.41 10.36
CA VAL A 171 15.84 -9.99 9.02
C VAL A 171 14.43 -9.72 8.50
N GLN A 172 14.29 -8.65 7.71
CA GLN A 172 13.02 -8.25 7.12
C GLN A 172 12.68 -9.26 6.03
N ARG A 173 11.88 -10.27 6.41
CA ARG A 173 11.38 -11.31 5.51
C ARG A 173 10.85 -10.65 4.23
N PRO A 174 11.20 -11.16 3.03
CA PRO A 174 10.87 -10.54 1.76
C PRO A 174 9.37 -10.29 1.61
N ILE A 175 9.05 -9.31 0.77
CA ILE A 175 7.66 -9.06 0.41
C ILE A 175 7.26 -10.05 -0.68
N TYR A 176 6.19 -10.81 -0.45
CA TYR A 176 5.78 -11.90 -1.33
C TYR A 176 4.26 -12.04 -1.40
N LEU A 177 3.77 -12.66 -2.47
CA LEU A 177 2.34 -12.92 -2.68
C LEU A 177 1.84 -14.02 -1.73
N LYS A 178 1.13 -13.66 -0.64
CA LYS A 178 0.58 -14.63 0.33
C LYS A 178 -0.58 -15.45 -0.24
N ARG A 179 -1.48 -14.81 -0.99
CA ARG A 179 -2.59 -15.43 -1.75
C ARG A 179 -2.95 -14.53 -2.93
N TRP A 180 -3.50 -15.13 -3.98
CA TRP A 180 -4.19 -14.42 -5.06
C TRP A 180 -5.59 -15.04 -5.29
N MET A 181 -6.44 -14.32 -6.02
CA MET A 181 -7.72 -14.83 -6.54
C MET A 181 -8.04 -14.18 -7.88
N ARG A 182 -8.40 -14.99 -8.88
CA ARG A 182 -8.99 -14.52 -10.14
C ARG A 182 -10.50 -14.43 -9.99
N THR A 183 -11.09 -13.35 -10.48
CA THR A 183 -12.54 -13.17 -10.57
C THR A 183 -12.95 -12.89 -12.02
N ARG A 184 -14.26 -12.66 -12.29
CA ARG A 184 -14.73 -12.24 -13.62
C ARG A 184 -14.25 -10.84 -14.03
N HIS A 185 -13.89 -9.97 -13.07
CA HIS A 185 -13.66 -8.54 -13.32
C HIS A 185 -12.27 -8.03 -12.91
N ALA A 186 -11.55 -8.78 -12.07
CA ALA A 186 -10.23 -8.41 -11.57
C ALA A 186 -9.37 -9.61 -11.17
N MET A 187 -8.05 -9.42 -11.18
CA MET A 187 -7.10 -10.17 -10.35
C MET A 187 -6.96 -9.50 -8.99
N ILE A 188 -6.84 -10.31 -7.95
CA ILE A 188 -6.78 -9.85 -6.56
C ILE A 188 -5.56 -10.48 -5.90
N PHE A 189 -4.75 -9.67 -5.23
CA PHE A 189 -3.48 -10.05 -4.64
C PHE A 189 -3.44 -9.63 -3.17
N ARG A 190 -2.97 -10.53 -2.30
CA ARG A 190 -2.70 -10.24 -0.88
C ARG A 190 -1.23 -10.48 -0.62
N LEU A 191 -0.48 -9.42 -0.33
CA LEU A 191 0.97 -9.47 -0.13
C LEU A 191 1.32 -9.75 1.35
N SER A 192 2.59 -10.07 1.61
CA SER A 192 3.05 -10.44 2.95
C SER A 192 3.05 -9.28 3.94
N ASN A 193 3.27 -8.06 3.45
CA ASN A 193 3.25 -6.76 4.15
C ASN A 193 1.84 -6.23 4.53
N ARG A 194 0.77 -7.00 4.28
CA ARG A 194 -0.65 -6.63 4.48
C ARG A 194 -1.26 -5.72 3.40
N VAL A 195 -0.55 -5.41 2.32
CA VAL A 195 -1.19 -4.81 1.13
C VAL A 195 -2.20 -5.77 0.51
N ILE A 196 -3.34 -5.25 0.10
CA ILE A 196 -4.32 -5.91 -0.75
C ILE A 196 -4.46 -5.09 -2.04
N GLN A 197 -4.16 -5.70 -3.18
CA GLN A 197 -4.24 -5.05 -4.49
C GLN A 197 -5.31 -5.71 -5.35
N VAL A 198 -6.08 -4.90 -6.09
CA VAL A 198 -7.08 -5.32 -7.06
C VAL A 198 -6.76 -4.68 -8.40
N ASP A 199 -6.35 -5.51 -9.36
CA ASP A 199 -6.08 -5.11 -10.73
C ASP A 199 -7.28 -5.51 -11.58
N PHE A 200 -8.07 -4.53 -11.98
CA PHE A 200 -9.27 -4.76 -12.79
C PHE A 200 -8.91 -4.93 -14.27
N PHE A 201 -9.65 -5.77 -14.98
CA PHE A 201 -9.43 -6.00 -16.41
C PHE A 201 -9.79 -4.78 -17.29
N ASP A 202 -10.31 -3.70 -16.71
CA ASP A 202 -10.59 -2.42 -17.37
C ASP A 202 -9.54 -1.33 -17.08
N THR A 203 -8.28 -1.76 -16.93
CA THR A 203 -7.03 -1.00 -16.67
C THR A 203 -6.94 -0.23 -15.35
N THR A 204 -8.03 -0.11 -14.59
CA THR A 204 -7.99 0.50 -13.25
C THR A 204 -7.32 -0.42 -12.23
N GLN A 205 -6.61 0.16 -11.27
CA GLN A 205 -5.92 -0.57 -10.19
C GLN A 205 -6.28 0.05 -8.84
N LEU A 206 -6.44 -0.76 -7.79
CA LEU A 206 -6.76 -0.32 -6.44
C LEU A 206 -5.85 -1.03 -5.43
N VAL A 207 -4.99 -0.27 -4.75
CA VAL A 207 -4.09 -0.76 -3.70
C VAL A 207 -4.62 -0.27 -2.35
N LEU A 208 -4.89 -1.19 -1.43
CA LEU A 208 -5.33 -0.94 -0.06
C LEU A 208 -4.23 -1.35 0.94
N SER A 209 -3.71 -0.34 1.63
CA SER A 209 -2.64 -0.43 2.62
C SER A 209 -3.21 -0.68 4.01
N ALA A 210 -3.58 -1.93 4.33
CA ALA A 210 -4.32 -2.24 5.55
C ALA A 210 -3.56 -1.91 6.87
N GLY A 211 -2.24 -1.73 6.82
CA GLY A 211 -1.44 -1.27 7.97
C GLY A 211 -1.43 0.25 8.17
N HIS A 212 -1.61 1.03 7.10
CA HIS A 212 -1.46 2.50 7.11
C HIS A 212 -2.77 3.25 6.87
N GLY A 213 -3.86 2.56 6.53
CA GLY A 213 -5.14 3.19 6.19
C GLY A 213 -5.09 4.01 4.91
N ILE A 214 -4.16 3.68 4.00
CA ILE A 214 -3.97 4.35 2.70
C ILE A 214 -4.69 3.56 1.60
N VAL A 215 -5.24 4.29 0.63
CA VAL A 215 -5.84 3.78 -0.60
C VAL A 215 -5.18 4.49 -1.77
N THR A 216 -4.50 3.75 -2.64
CA THR A 216 -3.97 4.27 -3.91
C THR A 216 -4.81 3.72 -5.06
N TYR A 217 -5.47 4.60 -5.79
CA TYR A 217 -6.29 4.26 -6.96
C TYR A 217 -5.61 4.74 -8.24
N ARG A 218 -5.60 3.90 -9.27
CA ARG A 218 -5.17 4.25 -10.62
C ARG A 218 -6.37 4.26 -11.56
N ASP A 219 -6.59 5.38 -12.24
CA ASP A 219 -7.65 5.51 -13.24
C ASP A 219 -7.24 4.96 -14.62
N LYS A 220 -8.19 4.96 -15.57
CA LYS A 220 -7.99 4.46 -16.93
C LYS A 220 -7.04 5.29 -17.78
N LEU A 221 -6.74 6.51 -17.36
CA LEU A 221 -5.74 7.40 -17.96
C LEU A 221 -4.36 7.20 -17.31
N GLY A 222 -4.22 6.18 -16.45
CA GLY A 222 -2.99 5.83 -15.75
C GLY A 222 -2.69 6.69 -14.52
N ARG A 223 -3.48 7.73 -14.24
CA ARG A 223 -3.25 8.69 -13.15
C ARG A 223 -3.45 8.01 -11.80
N ARG A 224 -2.48 8.16 -10.90
CA ARG A 224 -2.53 7.63 -9.54
C ARG A 224 -2.99 8.71 -8.56
N ILE A 225 -3.94 8.38 -7.70
CA ILE A 225 -4.42 9.23 -6.59
C ILE A 225 -4.25 8.42 -5.30
N GLN A 226 -3.48 8.95 -4.36
CA GLN A 226 -3.24 8.35 -3.05
C GLN A 226 -4.01 9.12 -1.98
N LEU A 227 -4.81 8.40 -1.18
CA LEU A 227 -5.79 8.94 -0.26
C LEU A 227 -5.69 8.22 1.09
N ARG A 228 -6.10 8.87 2.17
CA ARG A 228 -6.41 8.16 3.42
C ARG A 228 -7.84 7.63 3.37
N LEU A 229 -8.09 6.46 3.96
CA LEU A 229 -9.39 5.78 3.97
C LEU A 229 -10.52 6.64 4.59
N HIS A 230 -10.17 7.56 5.50
CA HIS A 230 -11.10 8.52 6.11
C HIS A 230 -11.30 9.82 5.30
N ALA A 231 -10.60 9.98 4.17
CA ALA A 231 -10.56 11.20 3.36
C ALA A 231 -10.82 10.90 1.88
N ILE A 232 -11.62 9.88 1.59
CA ILE A 232 -12.00 9.51 0.23
C ILE A 232 -12.98 10.56 -0.33
N PRO A 233 -12.66 11.23 -1.45
CA PRO A 233 -13.60 12.15 -2.11
C PRO A 233 -14.77 11.36 -2.70
N ASN A 234 -15.89 12.04 -2.95
CA ASN A 234 -17.10 11.43 -3.52
C ASN A 234 -16.98 11.11 -5.03
N CYS A 235 -15.91 10.41 -5.41
CA CYS A 235 -15.67 9.91 -6.76
C CYS A 235 -16.43 8.59 -6.95
N PRO A 236 -17.55 8.56 -7.71
CA PRO A 236 -18.47 7.42 -7.72
C PRO A 236 -17.82 6.13 -8.21
N GLU A 237 -16.80 6.22 -9.07
CA GLU A 237 -16.08 5.06 -9.58
C GLU A 237 -15.21 4.40 -8.50
N LEU A 238 -14.40 5.19 -7.77
CA LEU A 238 -13.62 4.70 -6.63
C LEU A 238 -14.53 4.06 -5.56
N VAL A 239 -15.69 4.68 -5.29
CA VAL A 239 -16.70 4.14 -4.35
C VAL A 239 -17.35 2.84 -4.85
N LYS A 240 -17.41 2.56 -6.17
CA LYS A 240 -17.76 1.22 -6.68
C LYS A 240 -16.62 0.22 -6.43
N ARG A 241 -15.38 0.57 -6.76
CA ARG A 241 -14.22 -0.35 -6.62
C ARG A 241 -13.95 -0.73 -5.15
N LEU A 242 -14.15 0.21 -4.22
CA LEU A 242 -14.05 -0.04 -2.78
C LEU A 242 -15.18 -0.94 -2.25
N ARG A 243 -16.42 -0.78 -2.71
CA ARG A 243 -17.52 -1.70 -2.38
C ARG A 243 -17.23 -3.10 -2.90
N TYR A 244 -16.80 -3.24 -4.15
CA TYR A 244 -16.39 -4.51 -4.74
C TYR A 244 -15.31 -5.22 -3.92
N LEU A 245 -14.25 -4.49 -3.51
CA LEU A 245 -13.20 -5.02 -2.63
C LEU A 245 -13.75 -5.44 -1.26
N ARG A 246 -14.60 -4.62 -0.62
CA ARG A 246 -15.26 -4.96 0.66
C ARG A 246 -16.03 -6.27 0.58
N ASP A 247 -16.85 -6.43 -0.46
CA ASP A 247 -17.75 -7.57 -0.62
C ASP A 247 -16.95 -8.87 -0.82
N ILE A 248 -15.88 -8.81 -1.61
CA ILE A 248 -14.91 -9.91 -1.76
C ILE A 248 -14.18 -10.25 -0.46
N LEU A 249 -13.74 -9.25 0.31
CA LEU A 249 -13.08 -9.50 1.60
C LEU A 249 -14.03 -10.15 2.61
N GLY A 250 -15.33 -9.83 2.55
CA GLY A 250 -16.38 -10.54 3.27
C GLY A 250 -16.43 -12.02 2.91
N HIS A 251 -16.59 -12.35 1.62
CA HIS A 251 -16.65 -13.74 1.13
C HIS A 251 -15.37 -14.53 1.47
N LEU A 252 -14.19 -13.94 1.28
CA LEU A 252 -12.90 -14.57 1.62
C LEU A 252 -12.76 -14.87 3.12
N THR A 253 -13.36 -14.05 3.98
CA THR A 253 -13.36 -14.25 5.43
C THR A 253 -14.31 -15.39 5.83
N GLN A 254 -15.51 -15.42 5.25
CA GLN A 254 -16.52 -16.47 5.48
C GLN A 254 -16.02 -17.86 5.03
N GLN A 255 -15.45 -17.97 3.82
CA GLN A 255 -14.85 -19.23 3.35
C GLN A 255 -13.72 -19.71 4.28
N GLN A 256 -12.90 -18.79 4.79
CA GLN A 256 -11.82 -19.16 5.71
C GLN A 256 -12.34 -19.60 7.09
N GLN A 257 -13.52 -19.17 7.52
CA GLN A 257 -14.17 -19.71 8.73
C GLN A 257 -14.77 -21.11 8.49
N GLN A 258 -15.45 -21.32 7.36
CA GLN A 258 -16.04 -22.63 7.01
C GLN A 258 -14.96 -23.73 6.90
N GLN A 259 -13.80 -23.43 6.33
CA GLN A 259 -12.65 -24.37 6.26
C GLN A 259 -12.01 -24.69 7.62
N GLN A 260 -12.36 -23.99 8.70
CA GLN A 260 -11.92 -24.28 10.07
C GLN A 260 -13.01 -24.97 10.91
N GLN A 261 -14.22 -25.15 10.37
CA GLN A 261 -15.37 -25.75 11.07
C GLN A 261 -15.75 -27.15 10.56
N GLN A 262 -15.03 -27.69 9.58
CA GLN A 262 -15.23 -29.09 9.17
C GLN A 262 -14.73 -30.02 10.29
N PRO A 263 -15.59 -30.84 10.90
CA PRO A 263 -15.16 -31.81 11.89
C PRO A 263 -14.29 -32.88 11.22
N VAL A 264 -13.22 -33.31 11.89
CA VAL A 264 -12.44 -34.46 11.45
C VAL A 264 -13.35 -35.69 11.47
N PRO A 265 -13.48 -36.45 10.37
CA PRO A 265 -14.28 -37.68 10.38
C PRO A 265 -13.67 -38.64 11.42
N PRO A 266 -14.50 -39.34 12.22
CA PRO A 266 -13.98 -40.27 13.21
C PRO A 266 -13.13 -41.33 12.52
N ALA A 267 -11.92 -41.55 13.06
CA ALA A 267 -11.05 -42.62 12.58
C ALA A 267 -11.78 -43.96 12.74
N GLN A 268 -11.94 -44.71 11.65
CA GLN A 268 -12.42 -46.08 11.73
C GLN A 268 -11.30 -46.95 12.30
N VAL A 269 -11.67 -47.76 13.29
CA VAL A 269 -10.82 -48.68 14.07
C VAL A 269 -11.04 -50.09 13.55
#